data_AF-A0A173TDP1-F1
#
_entry.id   AF-A0A173TDP1-F1
#
_cell.length_a   1.000
_cell.length_b   1.000
_cell.length_c   1.000
_cell.angle_alpha   90.00
_cell.angle_beta   90.00
_cell.angle_gamma   90.00
#
_symmetry.space_group_name_H-M   'P 1'
#
loop_
_entity.id
_entity.type
_entity.pdbx_description
1 polymer ?
#
loop_
_entity_poly.entity_id
_entity_poly.type
_entity_poly.pdbx_seq_one_letter_code
_entity_poly.pdbx_strand_id
1 'polypeptide(L)'
;MPSVVCIFSCPKRSLISGLFKWLGTGYKKIWTEYSGIVELGIDVNKVSISKPDADGVVKITIPDAEMLDVDLDEESMSEPLTDTGFMTEITKEEETAALAEAQDNMEETAQANGALLVQAKERAKNLIEGYVKNVGEQIGEEYTVEWVEIE
;
A
#
# COMPACT_ATOMS: atom_id res chain seq x y z
N MET A 1 9.16 9.93 -2.76
CA MET A 1 9.24 8.49 -3.04
C MET A 1 8.17 8.14 -4.07
N PRO A 2 8.28 7.08 -4.88
CA PRO A 2 7.27 6.80 -5.89
C PRO A 2 6.01 6.25 -5.21
N SER A 3 5.06 7.13 -4.89
CA SER A 3 3.74 6.78 -4.37
C SER A 3 2.97 6.01 -5.43
N VAL A 4 2.37 4.87 -5.06
CA VAL A 4 1.48 4.11 -5.94
C VAL A 4 0.05 4.46 -5.55
N VAL A 5 -0.67 5.12 -6.45
CA VAL A 5 -2.09 5.40 -6.27
C VAL A 5 -2.87 4.15 -6.65
N CYS A 6 -3.58 3.56 -5.69
CA CYS A 6 -4.44 2.42 -5.93
C CYS A 6 -5.88 2.80 -5.57
N ILE A 7 -6.77 2.79 -6.56
CA ILE A 7 -8.20 3.03 -6.31
C ILE A 7 -8.80 1.71 -5.82
N PHE A 8 -9.27 1.68 -4.57
CA PHE A 8 -9.87 0.50 -3.97
C PHE A 8 -11.38 0.69 -3.83
N SER A 9 -12.16 -0.19 -4.45
CA SER A 9 -13.61 -0.27 -4.22
C SER A 9 -13.89 -1.46 -3.31
N CYS A 10 -14.31 -1.21 -2.06
CA CYS A 10 -14.61 -2.26 -1.08
C CYS A 10 -16.12 -2.34 -0.81
N PRO A 11 -16.85 -3.29 -1.43
CA PRO A 11 -18.27 -3.49 -1.15
C PRO A 11 -18.48 -4.29 0.15
N LYS A 12 -19.06 -3.70 1.20
CA LYS A 12 -19.41 -4.44 2.43
C LYS A 12 -20.82 -4.99 2.37
N ARG A 13 -20.96 -6.31 2.59
CA ARG A 13 -22.25 -7.00 2.77
C ARG A 13 -22.35 -7.49 4.22
N SER A 14 -23.13 -6.83 5.08
CA SER A 14 -23.47 -7.35 6.41
C SER A 14 -24.87 -7.96 6.41
N LEU A 15 -24.96 -9.26 6.75
CA LEU A 15 -26.23 -9.96 6.99
C LEU A 15 -26.44 -10.06 8.50
N ILE A 16 -27.32 -9.25 9.06
CA ILE A 16 -27.75 -9.43 10.45
C ILE A 16 -28.81 -10.54 10.48
N SER A 17 -28.43 -11.75 10.87
CA SER A 17 -29.40 -12.81 11.19
C SER A 17 -29.64 -12.87 12.71
N GLY A 18 -30.63 -12.13 13.21
CA GLY A 18 -30.98 -12.10 14.64
C GLY A 18 -32.43 -11.73 14.98
N LEU A 19 -33.03 -12.56 15.83
CA LEU A 19 -34.29 -12.51 16.63
C LEU A 19 -35.66 -12.16 15.98
N PHE A 20 -35.75 -11.62 14.77
CA PHE A 20 -37.05 -11.32 14.12
C PHE A 20 -37.36 -12.15 12.86
N LYS A 21 -37.07 -13.46 12.88
CA LYS A 21 -37.39 -14.37 11.76
C LYS A 21 -38.87 -14.38 11.34
N TRP A 22 -39.79 -13.93 12.19
CA TRP A 22 -41.23 -13.83 11.91
C TRP A 22 -41.63 -12.52 11.20
N LEU A 23 -40.98 -11.38 11.45
CA LEU A 23 -41.43 -10.04 10.97
C LEU A 23 -40.76 -9.59 9.66
N GLY A 24 -40.01 -10.46 9.00
CA GLY A 24 -39.25 -10.12 7.81
C GLY A 24 -37.78 -9.87 8.16
N THR A 25 -36.91 -10.62 7.52
CA THR A 25 -35.45 -10.47 7.65
C THR A 25 -35.04 -9.11 7.08
N GLY A 26 -34.70 -8.16 7.94
CA GLY A 26 -34.11 -6.89 7.51
C GLY A 26 -32.67 -7.11 7.06
N TYR A 27 -32.26 -6.48 5.96
CA TYR A 27 -30.86 -6.46 5.52
C TYR A 27 -30.36 -5.01 5.47
N LYS A 28 -29.03 -4.84 5.49
CA LYS A 28 -28.37 -3.55 5.26
C LYS A 28 -27.17 -3.77 4.36
N LYS A 29 -26.96 -2.92 3.37
CA LYS A 29 -25.75 -2.88 2.56
C LYS A 29 -25.25 -1.45 2.49
N ILE A 30 -23.94 -1.30 2.58
CA ILE A 30 -23.24 -0.02 2.50
C ILE A 30 -22.13 -0.23 1.47
N TRP A 31 -22.12 0.58 0.43
CA TRP A 31 -21.01 0.64 -0.54
C TRP A 31 -20.31 1.97 -0.38
N THR A 32 -19.02 1.92 -0.07
CA THR A 32 -18.16 3.09 0.03
C THR A 32 -17.07 2.95 -1.02
N GLU A 33 -17.03 3.91 -1.94
CA GLU A 33 -15.93 4.06 -2.91
C GLU A 33 -15.02 5.17 -2.42
N TYR A 34 -13.73 4.87 -2.34
CA TYR A 34 -12.69 5.84 -2.00
C TYR A 34 -11.39 5.47 -2.70
N SER A 35 -10.49 6.43 -2.87
CA SER A 35 -9.13 6.16 -3.35
C SER A 35 -8.18 6.10 -2.17
N GLY A 36 -7.32 5.09 -2.16
CA GLY A 36 -6.25 4.99 -1.17
C GLY A 36 -4.90 5.29 -1.80
N ILE A 37 -4.05 6.01 -1.08
CA ILE A 37 -2.66 6.18 -1.49
C ILE A 37 -1.81 5.42 -0.49
N VAL A 38 -1.14 4.39 -0.97
CA VAL A 38 -0.21 3.59 -0.16
C VAL A 38 1.22 3.96 -0.55
N GLU A 39 2.05 4.17 0.46
CA GLU A 39 3.48 4.36 0.26
C GLU A 39 4.20 3.02 0.41
N LEU A 40 4.78 2.56 -0.69
CA LEU A 40 5.60 1.35 -0.72
C LEU A 40 7.05 1.74 -0.95
N GLY A 41 7.95 1.16 -0.18
CA GLY A 41 9.36 1.48 -0.29
C GLY A 41 10.23 0.52 0.50
N ILE A 42 11.50 0.88 0.65
CA ILE A 42 12.47 0.08 1.40
C ILE A 42 12.83 0.82 2.69
N ASP A 43 13.10 0.08 3.76
CA ASP A 43 13.76 0.68 4.92
C ASP A 43 15.23 0.92 4.60
N VAL A 44 15.57 2.20 4.41
CA VAL A 44 16.93 2.65 4.09
C VAL A 44 17.95 2.31 5.17
N ASN A 45 17.52 2.10 6.43
CA ASN A 45 18.41 1.70 7.51
C ASN A 45 18.90 0.25 7.37
N LYS A 46 18.19 -0.56 6.58
CA LYS A 46 18.55 -1.96 6.24
C LYS A 46 19.37 -2.06 4.95
N VAL A 47 19.65 -0.94 4.28
CA VAL A 47 20.50 -0.91 3.07
C VAL A 47 21.97 -0.92 3.48
N SER A 48 22.77 -1.77 2.84
CA SER A 48 24.22 -1.82 3.02
C SER A 48 24.91 -1.45 1.71
N ILE A 49 25.86 -0.51 1.77
CA ILE A 49 26.64 -0.06 0.63
C ILE A 49 28.12 -0.21 0.98
N SER A 50 28.84 -0.98 0.18
CA SER A 50 30.29 -1.14 0.31
C SER A 50 31.06 0.04 -0.29
N LYS A 51 32.34 0.14 0.03
CA LYS A 51 33.25 0.99 -0.75
C LYS A 51 33.47 0.37 -2.13
N PRO A 52 33.71 1.19 -3.18
CA PRO A 52 34.16 0.68 -4.47
C PRO A 52 35.41 -0.20 -4.29
N ASP A 53 35.46 -1.33 -4.98
CA ASP A 53 36.66 -2.15 -5.07
C ASP A 53 37.67 -1.59 -6.09
N ALA A 54 38.71 -2.37 -6.40
CA ALA A 54 39.77 -1.96 -7.31
C ALA A 54 39.28 -1.73 -8.76
N ASP A 55 38.14 -2.34 -9.13
CA ASP A 55 37.53 -2.23 -10.46
C ASP A 55 36.36 -1.21 -10.46
N GLY A 56 36.16 -0.48 -9.36
CA GLY A 56 35.08 0.49 -9.22
C GLY A 56 33.70 -0.13 -8.95
N VAL A 57 33.64 -1.42 -8.59
CA VAL A 57 32.38 -2.10 -8.30
C VAL A 57 31.93 -1.79 -6.87
N VAL A 58 30.70 -1.29 -6.74
CA VAL A 58 30.04 -1.02 -5.46
C VAL A 58 29.00 -2.11 -5.22
N LYS A 59 29.22 -2.92 -4.19
CA LYS A 59 28.26 -3.94 -3.76
C LYS A 59 27.19 -3.32 -2.87
N ILE A 60 25.93 -3.57 -3.20
CA ILE A 60 24.77 -3.02 -2.50
C ILE A 60 23.79 -4.13 -2.14
N THR A 61 23.45 -4.20 -0.86
CA THR A 61 22.39 -5.07 -0.34
C THR A 61 21.16 -4.22 -0.04
N ILE A 62 20.01 -4.65 -0.57
CA ILE A 62 18.73 -3.92 -0.47
C ILE A 62 17.66 -4.84 0.13
N PRO A 63 16.93 -4.41 1.17
CA PRO A 63 15.83 -5.19 1.74
C PRO A 63 14.68 -5.36 0.74
N ASP A 64 13.78 -6.27 1.06
CA ASP A 64 12.47 -6.28 0.40
C ASP A 64 11.71 -4.99 0.70
N ALA A 65 10.87 -4.59 -0.25
CA ALA A 65 10.01 -3.45 -0.05
C ALA A 65 8.88 -3.83 0.90
N GLU A 66 8.47 -2.87 1.72
CA GLU A 66 7.37 -2.96 2.67
C GLU A 66 6.47 -1.74 2.51
N MET A 67 5.28 -1.82 3.11
CA MET A 67 4.43 -0.65 3.24
C MET A 67 5.02 0.26 4.32
N LEU A 68 5.29 1.51 3.94
CA LEU A 68 5.89 2.51 4.81
C LEU A 68 4.82 3.36 5.49
N ASP A 69 3.75 3.68 4.76
CA ASP A 69 2.65 4.50 5.24
C ASP A 69 1.36 4.23 4.44
N VAL A 70 0.23 4.57 5.04
CA VAL A 70 -1.10 4.55 4.44
C VAL A 70 -1.77 5.90 4.67
N ASP A 71 -2.03 6.63 3.58
CA ASP A 71 -2.76 7.89 3.66
C ASP A 71 -4.14 7.75 2.99
N LEU A 72 -5.12 8.39 3.62
CA LEU A 72 -6.49 8.40 3.16
C LEU A 72 -6.71 9.71 2.40
N ASP A 73 -7.07 9.59 1.14
CA ASP A 73 -7.58 10.74 0.40
C ASP A 73 -9.04 10.96 0.82
N GLU A 74 -9.25 11.65 1.95
CA GLU A 74 -10.57 12.00 2.47
C GLU A 74 -11.40 12.80 1.46
N GLU A 75 -10.76 13.58 0.58
CA GLU A 75 -11.44 14.36 -0.46
C GLU A 75 -12.01 13.47 -1.58
N SER A 76 -11.49 12.24 -1.73
CA SER A 76 -12.03 11.23 -2.64
C SER A 76 -13.27 10.51 -2.11
N MET A 77 -13.64 10.72 -0.85
CA MET A 77 -14.76 10.01 -0.23
C MET A 77 -16.10 10.52 -0.76
N SER A 78 -16.87 9.60 -1.34
CA SER A 78 -18.25 9.83 -1.76
C SER A 78 -19.24 9.47 -0.65
N GLU A 79 -20.45 10.04 -0.70
CA GLU A 79 -21.54 9.58 0.17
C GLU A 79 -21.78 8.08 -0.04
N PRO A 80 -21.81 7.28 1.04
CA PRO A 80 -21.95 5.84 0.91
C PRO A 80 -23.32 5.48 0.30
N LEU A 81 -23.33 4.58 -0.69
CA LEU A 81 -24.58 4.05 -1.22
C LEU A 81 -25.15 3.05 -0.22
N THR A 82 -26.44 3.20 0.09
CA THR A 82 -27.10 2.37 1.10
C THR A 82 -28.30 1.62 0.51
N ASP A 83 -28.44 0.34 0.87
CA ASP A 83 -29.59 -0.51 0.50
C ASP A 83 -30.06 -1.25 1.75
N THR A 84 -31.20 -0.81 2.30
CA THR A 84 -31.77 -1.31 3.55
C THR A 84 -33.12 -1.98 3.32
N GLY A 85 -33.40 -3.01 4.13
CA GLY A 85 -34.72 -3.62 4.22
C GLY A 85 -35.76 -2.69 4.86
N PHE A 86 -37.03 -3.09 4.80
CA PHE A 86 -38.14 -2.34 5.39
C PHE A 86 -37.91 -2.10 6.90
N MET A 87 -38.01 -0.84 7.33
CA MET A 87 -37.75 -0.38 8.71
C MET A 87 -36.33 -0.61 9.25
N THR A 88 -35.31 -0.77 8.39
CA THR A 88 -33.91 -0.76 8.83
C THR A 88 -33.21 0.54 8.41
N GLU A 89 -32.58 1.19 9.38
CA GLU A 89 -31.77 2.40 9.19
C GLU A 89 -30.30 2.07 9.46
N ILE A 90 -29.39 2.66 8.70
CA ILE A 90 -27.95 2.56 8.93
C ILE A 90 -27.55 3.65 9.91
N THR A 91 -26.83 3.26 10.96
CA THR A 91 -26.32 4.17 11.97
C THR A 91 -24.96 4.74 11.58
N LYS A 92 -24.59 5.91 12.11
CA LYS A 92 -23.27 6.51 11.88
C LYS A 92 -22.13 5.63 12.38
N GLU A 93 -22.37 4.89 13.46
CA GLU A 93 -21.43 3.91 14.00
C GLU A 93 -21.19 2.76 13.01
N GLU A 94 -22.25 2.29 12.33
CA GLU A 94 -22.13 1.26 11.29
C GLU A 94 -21.39 1.77 10.04
N GLU A 95 -21.57 3.04 9.65
CA GLU A 95 -20.79 3.68 8.58
C GLU A 95 -19.31 3.81 8.94
N THR A 96 -19.01 4.26 10.16
CA THR A 96 -17.64 4.40 10.65
C THR A 96 -16.93 3.04 10.71
N ALA A 97 -17.63 1.99 11.16
CA ALA A 97 -17.09 0.63 11.19
C ALA A 97 -16.92 0.03 9.78
N ALA A 98 -17.77 0.39 8.81
CA ALA A 98 -17.58 -0.01 7.42
C ALA A 98 -16.35 0.67 6.80
N LEU A 99 -16.11 1.94 7.12
CA LEU A 99 -14.94 2.67 6.66
C LEU A 99 -13.64 2.08 7.23
N ALA A 100 -13.57 1.85 8.56
CA ALA A 100 -12.39 1.27 9.19
C ALA A 100 -12.03 -0.11 8.60
N GLU A 101 -13.01 -1.00 8.43
CA GLU A 101 -12.77 -2.31 7.80
C GLU A 101 -12.32 -2.20 6.35
N ALA A 102 -12.84 -1.21 5.60
CA ALA A 102 -12.41 -1.00 4.24
C ALA A 102 -10.94 -0.55 4.17
N GLN A 103 -10.49 0.26 5.14
CA GLN A 103 -9.09 0.70 5.26
C GLN A 103 -8.17 -0.47 5.61
N ASP A 104 -8.57 -1.29 6.59
CA ASP A 104 -7.82 -2.51 6.96
C ASP A 104 -7.66 -3.46 5.75
N ASN A 105 -8.74 -3.69 5.01
CA ASN A 105 -8.71 -4.55 3.81
C ASN A 105 -7.82 -3.98 2.69
N MET A 106 -7.81 -2.66 2.54
CA MET A 106 -6.95 -1.99 1.58
C MET A 106 -5.47 -2.17 1.96
N GLU A 107 -5.15 -1.92 3.23
CA GLU A 107 -3.81 -2.09 3.77
C GLU A 107 -3.32 -3.53 3.54
N GLU A 108 -4.14 -4.51 3.94
CA GLU A 108 -3.84 -5.94 3.74
C GLU A 108 -3.63 -6.27 2.26
N THR A 109 -4.49 -5.76 1.37
CA THR A 109 -4.39 -6.03 -0.08
C THR A 109 -3.13 -5.44 -0.68
N ALA A 110 -2.78 -4.21 -0.30
CA ALA A 110 -1.56 -3.55 -0.78
C ALA A 110 -0.29 -4.22 -0.23
N GLN A 111 -0.28 -4.63 1.05
CA GLN A 111 0.81 -5.40 1.64
C GLN A 111 0.95 -6.78 0.99
N ALA A 112 -0.16 -7.44 0.66
CA ALA A 112 -0.15 -8.76 0.02
C ALA A 112 0.18 -8.70 -1.48
N ASN A 113 0.17 -7.51 -2.10
CA ASN A 113 0.43 -7.35 -3.52
C ASN A 113 1.93 -7.37 -3.83
N GLY A 114 2.48 -8.58 -3.93
CA GLY A 114 3.90 -8.79 -4.24
C GLY A 114 4.38 -8.10 -5.53
N ALA A 115 3.52 -7.89 -6.53
CA ALA A 115 3.90 -7.18 -7.75
C ALA A 115 4.20 -5.69 -7.48
N LEU A 116 3.42 -5.05 -6.60
CA LEU A 116 3.66 -3.66 -6.20
C LEU A 116 4.93 -3.53 -5.36
N LEU A 117 5.16 -4.46 -4.43
CA LEU A 117 6.39 -4.49 -3.62
C LEU A 117 7.64 -4.71 -4.48
N VAL A 118 7.60 -5.65 -5.44
CA VAL A 118 8.69 -5.86 -6.39
C VAL A 118 8.95 -4.58 -7.20
N GLN A 119 7.90 -3.92 -7.68
CA GLN A 119 8.05 -2.66 -8.41
C GLN A 119 8.67 -1.56 -7.53
N ALA A 120 8.27 -1.44 -6.26
CA ALA A 120 8.85 -0.49 -5.32
C ALA A 120 10.35 -0.77 -5.09
N LYS A 121 10.73 -2.04 -4.90
CA LYS A 121 12.13 -2.47 -4.77
C LYS A 121 12.95 -2.12 -6.01
N GLU A 122 12.44 -2.40 -7.21
CA GLU A 122 13.14 -2.09 -8.47
C GLU A 122 13.30 -0.57 -8.69
N ARG A 123 12.30 0.24 -8.32
CA ARG A 123 12.45 1.70 -8.35
C ARG A 123 13.51 2.19 -7.38
N ALA A 124 13.57 1.63 -6.17
CA ALA A 124 14.62 1.95 -5.21
C ALA A 124 16.01 1.56 -5.72
N LYS A 125 16.15 0.38 -6.36
CA LYS A 125 17.39 -0.03 -7.01
C LYS A 125 17.87 1.00 -8.04
N ASN A 126 17.00 1.40 -8.96
CA ASN A 126 17.33 2.37 -10.00
C ASN A 126 17.77 3.73 -9.44
N LEU A 127 17.14 4.20 -8.36
CA LEU A 127 17.51 5.45 -7.70
C LEU A 127 18.89 5.38 -7.05
N ILE A 128 19.18 4.30 -6.33
CA ILE A 128 20.48 4.09 -5.66
C ILE A 128 21.59 3.91 -6.70
N GLU A 129 21.34 3.14 -7.76
CA GLU A 129 22.30 2.95 -8.85
C GLU A 129 22.64 4.27 -9.54
N GLY A 130 21.61 5.08 -9.85
CA GLY A 130 21.81 6.41 -10.42
C GLY A 130 22.64 7.31 -9.50
N TYR A 131 22.40 7.26 -8.19
CA TYR A 131 23.20 8.02 -7.21
C TYR A 131 24.67 7.60 -7.21
N VAL A 132 24.96 6.29 -7.17
CA VAL A 132 26.33 5.77 -7.17
C VAL A 132 27.08 6.19 -8.43
N LYS A 133 26.45 6.05 -9.60
CA LYS A 133 27.04 6.47 -10.88
C LYS A 133 27.31 7.97 -10.92
N ASN A 134 26.33 8.79 -10.52
CA ASN A 134 26.48 10.25 -10.48
C ASN A 134 27.60 10.71 -9.53
N VAL A 135 27.81 10.02 -8.40
CA VAL A 135 28.92 10.34 -7.48
C VAL A 135 30.26 10.02 -8.13
N GLY A 136 30.40 8.85 -8.77
CA GLY A 136 31.61 8.48 -9.50
C GLY A 136 31.96 9.50 -10.59
N GLU A 137 30.98 9.86 -11.43
CA GLU A 137 31.16 10.83 -12.51
C GLU A 137 31.67 12.19 -12.00
N GLN A 138 31.17 12.66 -10.85
CA GLN A 138 31.59 13.94 -10.25
C GLN A 138 33.04 13.95 -9.77
N ILE A 139 33.59 12.79 -9.43
CA ILE A 139 34.98 12.66 -8.97
C ILE A 139 35.91 12.11 -10.06
N GLY A 140 35.39 11.89 -11.27
CA GLY A 140 36.15 11.39 -12.42
C GLY A 140 36.41 9.88 -12.38
N GLU A 141 35.65 9.13 -11.59
CA GLU A 141 35.73 7.67 -11.45
C GLU A 141 34.51 7.01 -12.11
N GLU A 142 34.67 5.81 -12.68
CA GLU A 142 33.54 5.03 -13.20
C GLU A 142 33.12 3.99 -12.18
N TYR A 143 31.89 4.09 -11.67
CA TYR A 143 31.33 3.12 -10.72
C TYR A 143 30.24 2.27 -11.33
N THR A 144 30.27 0.98 -10.99
CA THR A 144 29.23 0.01 -11.34
C THR A 144 28.61 -0.57 -10.07
N VAL A 145 27.37 -1.06 -10.17
CA VAL A 145 26.63 -1.61 -9.02
C VAL A 145 26.47 -3.11 -9.18
N GLU A 146 26.84 -3.84 -8.14
CA GLU A 146 26.54 -5.26 -7.97
C GLU A 146 25.51 -5.42 -6.86
N TRP A 147 24.32 -5.93 -7.22
CA TRP A 147 23.26 -6.21 -6.26
C TRP A 147 23.53 -7.53 -5.53
N VAL A 148 23.60 -7.48 -4.20
CA VAL A 148 23.78 -8.64 -3.33
C VAL A 148 22.44 -8.96 -2.66
N GLU A 149 21.97 -10.20 -2.80
CA GLU A 149 20.75 -10.66 -2.14
C GLU A 149 20.99 -10.87 -0.63
N ILE A 150 19.95 -10.62 0.18
CA ILE A 150 19.96 -10.94 1.60
C ILE A 150 19.62 -12.42 1.73
N GLU A 151 20.51 -13.21 2.34
CA GLU A 151 20.24 -14.61 2.73
C GLU A 151 19.29 -14.71 3.92
#